data_AF-A0A2J8AH49-F1
#
_entry.id   AF-A0A2J8AH49-F1
#
_cell.length_a   1.000
_cell.length_b   1.000
_cell.length_c   1.000
_cell.angle_alpha   90.00
_cell.angle_beta   90.00
_cell.angle_gamma   90.00
#
_symmetry.space_group_name_H-M   'P 1'
#
loop_
_entity.id
_entity.type
_entity.pdbx_description
1 polymer ?
#
loop_
_entity_poly.entity_id
_entity_poly.type
_entity_poly.pdbx_seq_one_letter_code
_entity_poly.pdbx_strand_id
1 'polypeptide(L)'
;MHKPAVLWYIPNIIGYGRIALLVGSAGLASRYPQVALGAFLLNFALDGVDGAVARRLGQTSSFGAFLDVAVDVATRGLLWWSAPGGLGLPMLLLEALTFVCTHAAAGEAWKSEANFSAAPGWVQAVMANGFWSPAGVLAMAGLQGCPLWVWAQSCLPGTAWSSPLLGAVLVPGRLLAAAVELWVMRRHMGFLLRGDAEAAEAAAAASAAGVAHPAAAAP
;
A
#
# COMPACT_ATOMS: atom_id res chain seq x y z
N MET A 1 -2.42 -6.49 -26.13
CA MET A 1 -2.13 -7.94 -26.09
C MET A 1 -1.79 -8.33 -24.67
N HIS A 2 -2.62 -9.12 -23.99
CA HIS A 2 -2.29 -9.68 -22.69
C HIS A 2 -1.14 -10.69 -22.88
N LYS A 3 -0.07 -10.60 -22.08
CA LYS A 3 0.92 -11.68 -21.97
C LYS A 3 0.46 -12.57 -20.81
N PRO A 4 -0.33 -13.63 -21.03
CA PRO A 4 -0.79 -14.51 -19.94
C PRO A 4 0.35 -15.12 -19.13
N ALA A 5 1.56 -15.18 -19.69
CA ALA A 5 2.79 -15.57 -19.00
C ALA A 5 3.11 -14.71 -17.76
N VAL A 6 2.67 -13.45 -17.69
CA VAL A 6 2.92 -12.58 -16.54
C VAL A 6 2.32 -13.17 -15.26
N LEU A 7 1.15 -13.81 -15.32
CA LEU A 7 0.53 -14.47 -14.16
C LEU A 7 1.43 -15.58 -13.58
N TRP A 8 2.29 -16.16 -14.40
CA TRP A 8 3.18 -17.27 -14.05
C TRP A 8 4.62 -16.85 -13.80
N TYR A 9 4.90 -15.56 -13.73
CA TYR A 9 6.22 -15.09 -13.30
C TYR A 9 6.51 -15.59 -11.88
N ILE A 10 7.76 -15.97 -11.64
CA ILE A 10 8.21 -16.49 -10.34
C ILE A 10 7.86 -15.53 -9.18
N PRO A 11 8.06 -14.20 -9.27
CA PRO A 11 7.61 -13.29 -8.20
C PRO A 11 6.10 -13.34 -7.95
N ASN A 12 5.28 -13.53 -9.00
CA ASN A 12 3.82 -13.61 -8.84
C ASN A 12 3.38 -14.94 -8.22
N ILE A 13 4.08 -16.04 -8.51
CA ILE A 13 3.89 -17.33 -7.83
C ILE A 13 4.20 -17.19 -6.32
N ILE A 14 5.26 -16.46 -5.96
CA ILE A 14 5.56 -16.13 -4.56
C ILE A 14 4.40 -15.31 -3.95
N GLY A 15 3.89 -14.31 -4.69
CA GLY A 15 2.71 -13.54 -4.31
C GLY A 15 1.47 -14.40 -4.03
N TYR A 16 1.19 -15.42 -4.86
CA TYR A 16 0.11 -16.37 -4.60
C TYR A 16 0.37 -17.24 -3.37
N GLY A 17 1.63 -17.62 -3.13
CA GLY A 17 2.06 -18.28 -1.89
C GLY A 17 1.80 -17.40 -0.66
N ARG A 18 2.07 -16.10 -0.75
CA ARG A 18 1.74 -15.12 0.31
C ARG A 18 0.23 -15.06 0.58
N ILE A 19 -0.62 -15.09 -0.46
CA ILE A 19 -2.08 -15.19 -0.28
C ILE A 19 -2.46 -16.47 0.47
N ALA A 20 -1.88 -17.62 0.11
CA ALA A 20 -2.16 -18.88 0.80
C ALA A 20 -1.71 -18.84 2.27
N LEU A 21 -0.55 -18.26 2.58
CA LEU A 21 -0.08 -18.03 3.94
C LEU A 21 -1.03 -17.12 4.72
N LEU A 22 -1.51 -16.05 4.08
CA LEU A 22 -2.48 -15.14 4.68
C LEU A 22 -3.76 -15.88 5.08
N VAL A 23 -4.37 -16.62 4.15
CA VAL A 23 -5.60 -17.40 4.42
C VAL A 23 -5.36 -18.45 5.51
N GLY A 24 -4.21 -19.16 5.46
CA GLY A 24 -3.83 -20.11 6.49
C GLY A 24 -3.67 -19.46 7.87
N SER A 25 -3.02 -18.29 7.93
CA SER A 25 -2.83 -17.55 9.18
C SER A 25 -4.16 -17.11 9.79
N ALA A 26 -5.14 -16.69 8.98
CA ALA A 26 -6.49 -16.34 9.45
C ALA A 26 -7.19 -17.53 10.13
N GLY A 27 -7.09 -18.73 9.55
CA GLY A 27 -7.68 -19.94 10.12
C GLY A 27 -6.96 -20.45 11.38
N LEU A 28 -5.68 -20.14 11.54
CA LEU A 28 -4.85 -20.61 12.65
C LEU A 28 -4.77 -19.61 13.81
N ALA A 29 -4.99 -18.31 13.58
CA ALA A 29 -4.72 -17.25 14.55
C ALA A 29 -5.40 -17.44 15.91
N SER A 30 -6.62 -17.98 15.93
CA SER A 30 -7.38 -18.20 17.17
C SER A 30 -6.96 -19.46 17.95
N ARG A 31 -6.50 -20.51 17.25
CA ARG A 31 -6.21 -21.83 17.85
C ARG A 31 -4.72 -22.07 18.08
N TYR A 32 -3.87 -21.52 17.21
CA TYR A 32 -2.42 -21.71 17.20
C TYR A 32 -1.70 -20.38 16.90
N PRO A 33 -1.77 -19.39 17.80
CA PRO A 33 -1.26 -18.05 17.54
C PRO A 33 0.25 -18.03 17.29
N GLN A 34 1.06 -18.92 17.88
CA GLN A 34 2.51 -18.96 17.55
C GLN A 34 2.76 -19.39 16.10
N VAL A 35 1.94 -20.30 15.56
CA VAL A 35 2.05 -20.75 14.17
C VAL A 35 1.61 -19.63 13.21
N ALA A 36 0.53 -18.92 13.56
CA ALA A 36 0.08 -17.76 12.80
C ALA A 36 1.14 -16.64 12.78
N LEU A 37 1.81 -16.37 13.91
CA LEU A 37 2.93 -15.43 13.97
C LEU A 37 4.05 -15.84 13.00
N GLY A 38 4.43 -17.12 12.99
CA GLY A 38 5.43 -17.64 12.04
C GLY A 38 5.01 -17.45 10.59
N ALA A 39 3.73 -17.66 10.26
CA ALA A 39 3.19 -17.43 8.93
C ALA A 39 3.21 -15.95 8.53
N PHE A 40 2.87 -15.02 9.46
CA PHE A 40 2.96 -13.57 9.20
C PHE A 40 4.40 -13.13 8.94
N LEU A 41 5.35 -13.59 9.75
CA LEU A 41 6.77 -13.26 9.57
C LEU A 41 7.30 -13.82 8.26
N LEU A 42 6.91 -15.04 7.89
CA LEU A 42 7.25 -15.62 6.59
C LEU A 42 6.64 -14.81 5.45
N ASN A 43 5.41 -14.36 5.58
CA ASN A 43 4.73 -13.53 4.58
C ASN A 43 5.47 -12.20 4.33
N PHE A 44 5.92 -11.53 5.40
CA PHE A 44 6.73 -10.30 5.29
C PHE A 44 8.13 -10.55 4.72
N ALA A 45 8.74 -11.71 5.02
CA ALA A 45 10.01 -12.06 4.42
C ALA A 45 9.86 -12.31 2.90
N LEU A 46 8.78 -12.98 2.49
CA LEU A 46 8.51 -13.30 1.08
C LEU A 46 8.21 -12.05 0.24
N ASP A 47 7.62 -11.00 0.82
CA ASP A 47 7.47 -9.68 0.19
C ASP A 47 8.81 -9.12 -0.31
N GLY A 48 9.82 -9.08 0.56
CA GLY A 48 11.15 -8.63 0.17
C GLY A 48 11.79 -9.54 -0.90
N VAL A 49 11.49 -10.84 -0.87
CA VAL A 49 12.04 -11.83 -1.81
C VAL A 49 11.41 -11.69 -3.19
N ASP A 50 10.09 -11.50 -3.31
CA ASP A 50 9.44 -11.42 -4.62
C ASP A 50 9.96 -10.23 -5.44
N GLY A 51 10.14 -9.06 -4.83
CA GLY A 51 10.70 -7.89 -5.49
C GLY A 51 12.16 -8.11 -5.90
N ALA A 52 12.95 -8.77 -5.06
CA ALA A 52 14.34 -9.10 -5.38
C ALA A 52 14.43 -10.09 -6.56
N VAL A 53 13.58 -11.11 -6.57
CA VAL A 53 13.48 -12.10 -7.65
C VAL A 53 13.00 -11.44 -8.94
N ALA A 54 11.98 -10.57 -8.89
CA ALA A 54 11.48 -9.83 -10.04
C ALA A 54 12.59 -9.04 -10.74
N ARG A 55 13.41 -8.31 -9.97
CA ARG A 55 14.55 -7.54 -10.52
C ARG A 55 15.64 -8.43 -11.10
N ARG A 56 16.00 -9.52 -10.40
CA ARG A 56 17.06 -10.44 -10.85
C ARG A 56 16.69 -11.19 -12.13
N LEU A 57 15.42 -11.53 -12.31
CA LEU A 57 14.94 -12.30 -13.46
C LEU A 57 14.40 -11.42 -14.59
N GLY A 58 14.41 -10.09 -14.44
CA GLY A 58 13.78 -9.18 -15.41
C GLY A 58 12.26 -9.40 -15.54
N GLN A 59 11.61 -9.87 -14.48
CA GLN A 59 10.19 -10.21 -14.41
C GLN A 59 9.35 -9.14 -13.69
N THR A 60 9.76 -7.88 -13.76
CA THR A 60 8.98 -6.75 -13.25
C THR A 60 7.75 -6.51 -14.14
N SER A 61 6.60 -6.26 -13.53
CA SER A 61 5.35 -6.00 -14.26
C SER A 61 4.39 -5.19 -13.41
N SER A 62 3.49 -4.45 -14.06
CA SER A 62 2.47 -3.66 -13.36
C SER A 62 1.47 -4.52 -12.59
N PHE A 63 1.18 -5.72 -13.10
CA PHE A 63 0.39 -6.72 -12.36
C PHE A 63 1.10 -7.17 -11.08
N GLY A 64 2.40 -7.48 -11.16
CA GLY A 64 3.17 -7.90 -9.98
C GLY A 64 3.28 -6.78 -8.94
N ALA A 65 3.52 -5.54 -9.37
CA ALA A 65 3.55 -4.38 -8.47
C ALA A 65 2.20 -4.13 -7.78
N PHE A 66 1.08 -4.31 -8.50
CA PHE A 66 -0.26 -4.24 -7.91
C PHE A 66 -0.49 -5.39 -6.91
N LEU A 67 -0.17 -6.62 -7.29
CA LEU A 67 -0.37 -7.83 -6.49
C LEU A 67 0.40 -7.73 -5.16
N ASP A 68 1.66 -7.30 -5.22
CA ASP A 68 2.53 -7.06 -4.07
C ASP A 68 1.84 -6.19 -3.01
N VAL A 69 1.45 -4.98 -3.42
CA VAL A 69 0.84 -4.00 -2.49
C VAL A 69 -0.54 -4.43 -2.03
N ALA A 70 -1.34 -5.09 -2.89
CA ALA A 70 -2.65 -5.62 -2.50
C ALA A 70 -2.53 -6.71 -1.42
N VAL A 71 -1.58 -7.65 -1.56
CA VAL A 71 -1.34 -8.70 -0.56
C VAL A 71 -0.84 -8.11 0.76
N ASP A 72 -0.03 -7.08 0.68
CA ASP A 72 0.46 -6.31 1.83
C ASP A 72 -0.68 -5.65 2.63
N VAL A 73 -1.56 -4.92 1.95
CA VAL A 73 -2.74 -4.28 2.54
C VAL A 73 -3.67 -5.35 3.13
N ALA A 74 -3.89 -6.47 2.44
CA ALA A 74 -4.72 -7.56 2.94
C ALA A 74 -4.12 -8.20 4.20
N THR A 75 -2.80 -8.39 4.24
CA THR A 75 -2.09 -8.96 5.39
C THR A 75 -2.19 -8.05 6.62
N ARG A 76 -1.92 -6.76 6.45
CA ARG A 76 -2.07 -5.78 7.54
C ARG A 76 -3.51 -5.60 7.95
N GLY A 77 -4.46 -5.66 7.02
CA GLY A 77 -5.89 -5.64 7.30
C GLY A 77 -6.34 -6.79 8.22
N LEU A 78 -5.85 -8.00 7.98
CA LEU A 78 -6.12 -9.14 8.87
C LEU A 78 -5.54 -8.93 10.27
N LEU A 79 -4.34 -8.37 10.38
CA LEU A 79 -3.74 -8.05 11.68
C LEU A 79 -4.54 -6.97 12.42
N TRP A 80 -4.91 -5.90 11.72
CA TRP A 80 -5.75 -4.82 12.24
C TRP A 80 -7.13 -5.29 12.70
N TRP A 81 -7.65 -6.40 12.16
CA TRP A 81 -8.93 -6.97 12.61
C TRP A 81 -8.96 -7.26 14.12
N SER A 82 -7.81 -7.57 14.71
CA SER A 82 -7.68 -7.84 16.15
C SER A 82 -7.49 -6.59 17.02
N ALA A 83 -7.50 -5.41 16.42
CA ALA A 83 -7.24 -4.16 17.13
C ALA A 83 -8.39 -3.75 18.05
N PRO A 84 -8.10 -3.35 19.30
CA PRO A 84 -9.11 -2.91 20.24
C PRO A 84 -9.74 -1.57 19.81
N GLY A 85 -10.95 -1.31 20.31
CA GLY A 85 -11.60 0.01 20.19
C GLY A 85 -11.99 0.42 18.77
N GLY A 86 -12.08 -0.53 17.83
CA GLY A 86 -12.50 -0.27 16.45
C GLY A 86 -11.47 0.44 15.58
N LEU A 87 -10.25 0.66 16.07
CA LEU A 87 -9.18 1.34 15.33
C LEU A 87 -8.71 0.57 14.08
N GLY A 88 -8.97 -0.73 14.01
CA GLY A 88 -8.55 -1.57 12.90
C GLY A 88 -9.16 -1.17 11.56
N LEU A 89 -10.46 -0.87 11.52
CA LEU A 89 -11.15 -0.50 10.29
C LEU A 89 -10.64 0.84 9.71
N PRO A 90 -10.54 1.93 10.49
CA PRO A 90 -9.95 3.18 10.01
C PRO A 90 -8.52 3.00 9.46
N MET A 91 -7.69 2.18 10.10
CA MET A 91 -6.32 1.93 9.61
C MET A 91 -6.32 1.18 8.28
N LEU A 92 -7.15 0.14 8.15
CA LEU A 92 -7.32 -0.57 6.88
C LEU A 92 -7.84 0.34 5.78
N LEU A 93 -8.83 1.20 6.07
CA LEU A 93 -9.36 2.15 5.09
C LEU A 93 -8.29 3.16 4.64
N LEU A 94 -7.49 3.66 5.57
CA LEU A 94 -6.38 4.57 5.25
C LEU A 94 -5.36 3.91 4.31
N GLU A 95 -4.94 2.68 4.61
CA GLU A 95 -3.99 1.92 3.80
C GLU A 95 -4.57 1.60 2.41
N ALA A 96 -5.83 1.14 2.36
CA ALA A 96 -6.50 0.80 1.11
C ALA A 96 -6.73 2.02 0.21
N LEU A 97 -7.15 3.16 0.78
CA LEU A 97 -7.33 4.40 0.02
C LEU A 97 -5.99 4.95 -0.48
N THR A 98 -4.93 4.84 0.32
CA THR A 98 -3.58 5.22 -0.13
C THR A 98 -3.12 4.33 -1.29
N PHE A 99 -3.36 3.03 -1.20
CA PHE A 99 -3.09 2.09 -2.29
C PHE A 99 -3.81 2.49 -3.57
N VAL A 100 -5.12 2.79 -3.50
CA VAL A 100 -5.90 3.26 -4.66
C VAL A 100 -5.33 4.56 -5.21
N CYS A 101 -5.07 5.56 -4.37
CA CYS A 101 -4.55 6.87 -4.81
C CYS A 101 -3.19 6.75 -5.50
N THR A 102 -2.28 5.94 -4.95
CA THR A 102 -0.93 5.75 -5.49
C THR A 102 -0.94 5.00 -6.82
N HIS A 103 -1.71 3.91 -6.92
CA HIS A 103 -1.78 3.10 -8.13
C HIS A 103 -2.59 3.76 -9.25
N ALA A 104 -3.64 4.50 -8.91
CA ALA A 104 -4.38 5.29 -9.89
C ALA A 104 -3.53 6.42 -10.50
N ALA A 105 -2.65 7.03 -9.70
CA ALA A 105 -1.81 8.13 -10.16
C ALA A 105 -0.54 7.68 -10.92
N ALA A 106 0.11 6.59 -10.47
CA ALA A 106 1.46 6.25 -10.94
C ALA A 106 1.67 4.76 -11.24
N GLY A 107 0.68 3.89 -11.01
CA GLY A 107 0.77 2.45 -11.27
C GLY A 107 2.01 1.81 -10.65
N GLU A 108 2.78 1.07 -11.45
CA GLU A 108 4.01 0.41 -11.00
C GLU A 108 5.12 1.38 -10.55
N ALA A 109 5.08 2.63 -11.02
CA ALA A 109 6.06 3.65 -10.70
C ALA A 109 5.72 4.40 -9.41
N TRP A 110 4.73 3.98 -8.62
CA TRP A 110 4.25 4.73 -7.46
C TRP A 110 5.33 5.03 -6.42
N LYS A 111 6.30 4.12 -6.22
CA LYS A 111 7.43 4.30 -5.30
C LYS A 111 8.52 5.25 -5.83
N SER A 112 8.40 5.75 -7.07
CA SER A 112 9.44 6.59 -7.69
C SER A 112 9.61 7.92 -6.96
N GLU A 113 10.86 8.27 -6.62
CA GLU A 113 11.21 9.54 -5.97
C GLU A 113 10.78 10.75 -6.79
N ALA A 114 10.74 10.63 -8.13
CA ALA A 114 10.26 11.69 -9.00
C ALA A 114 8.82 12.13 -8.65
N ASN A 115 7.98 11.18 -8.23
CA ASN A 115 6.61 11.47 -7.80
C ASN A 115 6.57 12.32 -6.52
N PHE A 116 7.62 12.31 -5.71
CA PHE A 116 7.67 13.01 -4.41
C PHE A 116 8.59 14.24 -4.42
N SER A 117 9.17 14.61 -5.55
CA SER A 117 10.03 15.80 -5.71
C SER A 117 9.38 17.11 -5.23
N ALA A 118 8.06 17.27 -5.44
CA ALA A 118 7.29 18.43 -4.99
C ALA A 118 6.69 18.27 -3.57
N ALA A 119 7.03 17.21 -2.84
CA ALA A 119 6.47 16.94 -1.51
C ALA A 119 7.14 17.79 -0.42
N PRO A 120 6.51 17.99 0.76
CA PRO A 120 7.18 18.57 1.91
C PRO A 120 8.42 17.76 2.30
N GLY A 121 9.45 18.41 2.87
CA GLY A 121 10.74 17.77 3.17
C GLY A 121 10.65 16.53 4.07
N TRP A 122 9.68 16.47 4.98
CA TRP A 122 9.47 15.28 5.83
C TRP A 122 8.90 14.09 5.05
N VAL A 123 8.06 14.33 4.02
CA VAL A 123 7.57 13.27 3.12
C VAL A 123 8.72 12.79 2.24
N GLN A 124 9.50 13.72 1.68
CA GLN A 124 10.69 13.38 0.91
C GLN A 124 11.67 12.55 1.73
N ALA A 125 11.88 12.93 3.00
CA ALA A 125 12.74 12.17 3.90
C ALA A 125 12.27 10.74 4.08
N VAL A 126 10.95 10.48 4.22
CA VAL A 126 10.40 9.11 4.29
C VAL A 126 10.61 8.35 2.98
N MET A 127 10.37 8.99 1.84
CA MET A 127 10.43 8.36 0.51
C MET A 127 11.85 8.17 -0.04
N ALA A 128 12.85 8.84 0.53
CA ALA A 128 14.23 8.86 0.03
C ALA A 128 14.87 7.47 -0.03
N ASN A 129 15.63 7.22 -1.10
CA ASN A 129 16.34 5.97 -1.37
C ASN A 129 15.42 4.74 -1.34
N GLY A 130 14.13 4.87 -1.72
CA GLY A 130 13.16 3.78 -1.61
C GLY A 130 12.96 3.30 -0.17
N PHE A 131 12.75 4.25 0.75
CA PHE A 131 12.55 4.05 2.20
C PHE A 131 13.80 3.71 3.03
N TRP A 132 15.01 3.72 2.45
CA TRP A 132 16.25 3.40 3.17
C TRP A 132 16.85 4.58 3.97
N SER A 133 16.10 5.66 4.19
CA SER A 133 16.46 6.72 5.14
C SER A 133 16.04 6.35 6.57
N PRO A 134 16.57 7.02 7.63
CA PRO A 134 16.10 6.78 9.00
C PRO A 134 14.59 6.98 9.18
N ALA A 135 14.02 8.01 8.53
CA ALA A 135 12.58 8.27 8.56
C ALA A 135 11.78 7.21 7.79
N GLY A 136 12.30 6.74 6.65
CA GLY A 136 11.70 5.68 5.85
C GLY A 136 11.69 4.33 6.58
N VAL A 137 12.82 3.95 7.19
CA VAL A 137 12.93 2.73 8.01
C VAL A 137 11.98 2.79 9.19
N LEU A 138 11.89 3.93 9.89
CA LEU A 138 10.94 4.10 10.99
C LEU A 138 9.49 3.97 10.52
N ALA A 139 9.14 4.63 9.40
CA ALA A 139 7.80 4.58 8.83
C ALA A 139 7.43 3.15 8.40
N MET A 140 8.32 2.44 7.70
CA MET A 140 8.10 1.06 7.26
C MET A 140 8.04 0.08 8.42
N ALA A 141 8.90 0.25 9.42
CA ALA A 141 8.85 -0.54 10.66
C ALA A 141 7.49 -0.38 11.36
N GLY A 142 6.99 0.85 11.47
CA GLY A 142 5.67 1.11 12.04
C GLY A 142 4.51 0.62 11.17
N LEU A 143 4.57 0.83 9.86
CA LEU A 143 3.55 0.38 8.91
C LEU A 143 3.39 -1.15 8.97
N GLN A 144 4.49 -1.89 8.96
CA GLN A 144 4.44 -3.35 8.93
C GLN A 144 4.34 -3.99 10.32
N GLY A 145 5.05 -3.43 11.30
CA GLY A 145 5.20 -4.00 12.63
C GLY A 145 4.07 -3.62 13.60
N CYS A 146 3.51 -2.40 13.52
CA CYS A 146 2.47 -1.97 14.45
C CYS A 146 1.20 -2.84 14.39
N PRO A 147 0.65 -3.22 13.20
CA PRO A 147 -0.47 -4.14 13.12
C PRO A 147 -0.15 -5.50 13.77
N LEU A 148 1.07 -6.02 13.54
CA LEU A 148 1.52 -7.28 14.14
C LEU A 148 1.64 -7.19 15.66
N TRP A 149 2.16 -6.08 16.19
CA TRP A 149 2.26 -5.82 17.61
C TRP A 149 0.88 -5.70 18.27
N VAL A 150 -0.06 -5.00 17.64
CA VAL A 150 -1.46 -4.92 18.10
C VAL A 150 -2.09 -6.32 18.15
N TRP A 151 -1.91 -7.11 17.09
CA TRP A 151 -2.37 -8.48 17.05
C TRP A 151 -1.73 -9.38 18.12
N ALA A 152 -0.42 -9.23 18.33
CA ALA A 152 0.30 -9.98 19.34
C ALA A 152 -0.15 -9.62 20.77
N GLN A 153 -0.57 -8.38 21.03
CA GLN A 153 -1.16 -8.02 22.33
C GLN A 153 -2.46 -8.80 22.60
N SER A 154 -3.28 -8.99 21.57
CA SER A 154 -4.55 -9.72 21.68
C SER A 154 -4.35 -11.25 21.73
N CYS A 155 -3.39 -11.79 20.97
CA CYS A 155 -3.26 -13.24 20.77
C CYS A 155 -2.06 -13.89 21.49
N LEU A 156 -1.04 -13.12 21.86
CA LEU A 156 0.22 -13.58 22.47
C LEU A 156 0.66 -12.66 23.64
N PRO A 157 -0.20 -12.44 24.65
CA PRO A 157 0.12 -11.56 25.77
C PRO A 157 1.34 -12.08 26.57
N GLY A 158 2.19 -11.16 27.04
CA GLY A 158 3.37 -11.47 27.85
C GLY A 158 4.59 -11.98 27.07
N THR A 159 4.54 -11.97 25.73
CA THR A 159 5.68 -12.30 24.87
C THR A 159 6.45 -11.05 24.47
N ALA A 160 7.66 -11.20 23.93
CA ALA A 160 8.43 -10.08 23.39
C ALA A 160 7.65 -9.31 22.28
N TRP A 161 6.77 -10.01 21.55
CA TRP A 161 5.96 -9.46 20.47
C TRP A 161 4.80 -8.58 20.96
N SER A 162 4.38 -8.72 22.22
CA SER A 162 3.38 -7.86 22.87
C SER A 162 4.00 -6.84 23.83
N SER A 163 5.33 -6.70 23.81
CA SER A 163 6.04 -5.79 24.72
C SER A 163 5.66 -4.32 24.49
N PRO A 164 5.39 -3.53 25.55
CA PRO A 164 5.18 -2.08 25.43
C PRO A 164 6.39 -1.33 24.84
N LEU A 165 7.61 -1.83 25.08
CA LEU A 165 8.84 -1.24 24.53
C LEU A 165 8.87 -1.32 23.00
N LEU A 166 8.37 -2.44 22.45
CA LEU A 166 8.22 -2.60 21.01
C LEU A 166 7.18 -1.60 20.47
N GLY A 167 6.04 -1.45 21.16
CA GLY A 167 5.02 -0.45 20.84
C GLY A 167 5.55 0.99 20.83
N ALA A 168 6.42 1.34 21.78
CA ALA A 168 7.03 2.68 21.86
C ALA A 168 7.85 3.07 20.62
N VAL A 169 8.34 2.08 19.85
CA VAL A 169 9.05 2.30 18.58
C VAL A 169 8.09 2.24 17.40
N LEU A 170 7.18 1.26 17.38
CA LEU A 170 6.31 0.99 16.24
C LEU A 170 5.19 2.02 16.07
N VAL A 171 4.62 2.52 17.17
CA VAL A 171 3.51 3.48 17.12
C VAL A 171 3.93 4.81 16.49
N PRO A 172 5.04 5.46 16.87
CA PRO A 172 5.53 6.65 16.18
C PRO A 172 5.77 6.42 14.68
N GLY A 173 6.35 5.27 14.31
CA GLY A 173 6.52 4.89 12.91
C GLY A 173 5.20 4.78 12.16
N ARG A 174 4.18 4.17 12.77
CA ARG A 174 2.86 4.05 12.16
C ARG A 174 2.18 5.41 12.00
N LEU A 175 2.32 6.31 12.97
CA LEU A 175 1.81 7.68 12.89
C LEU A 175 2.50 8.48 11.79
N LEU A 176 3.82 8.33 11.64
CA LEU A 176 4.57 8.94 10.54
C LEU A 176 4.08 8.42 9.18
N ALA A 177 3.91 7.09 9.04
CA ALA A 177 3.35 6.50 7.84
C ALA A 177 1.93 7.02 7.55
N ALA A 178 1.08 7.12 8.58
CA ALA A 178 -0.28 7.65 8.46
C ALA A 178 -0.30 9.11 7.98
N ALA A 179 0.64 9.93 8.44
CA ALA A 179 0.78 11.30 7.97
C ALA A 179 1.14 11.34 6.47
N VAL A 180 2.06 10.48 6.01
CA VAL A 180 2.41 10.36 4.59
C VAL A 180 1.20 9.89 3.77
N GLU A 181 0.47 8.87 4.23
CA GLU A 181 -0.74 8.34 3.61
C GLU A 181 -1.80 9.43 3.40
N LEU A 182 -2.10 10.20 4.45
CA LEU A 182 -3.04 11.32 4.38
C LEU A 182 -2.57 12.42 3.41
N TRP A 183 -1.26 12.70 3.38
CA TRP A 183 -0.70 13.65 2.44
C TRP A 183 -0.85 13.17 0.99
N VAL A 184 -0.59 11.89 0.72
CA VAL A 184 -0.75 11.28 -0.61
C VAL A 184 -2.20 11.36 -1.07
N MET A 185 -3.15 11.03 -0.20
CA MET A 185 -4.58 11.15 -0.50
C MET A 185 -4.96 12.60 -0.81
N ARG A 186 -4.52 13.56 0.01
CA ARG A 186 -4.76 14.99 -0.23
C ARG A 186 -4.19 15.46 -1.56
N ARG A 187 -2.98 15.01 -1.91
CA ARG A 187 -2.36 15.32 -3.19
C ARG A 187 -3.17 14.77 -4.36
N HIS A 188 -3.63 13.53 -4.26
CA HIS A 188 -4.44 12.89 -5.30
C HIS A 188 -5.76 13.63 -5.51
N MET A 189 -6.48 13.97 -4.43
CA MET A 189 -7.69 14.81 -4.52
C MET A 189 -7.41 16.16 -5.20
N GLY A 190 -6.32 16.83 -4.83
CA GLY A 190 -5.92 18.08 -5.46
C GLY A 190 -5.56 17.95 -6.94
N PHE A 191 -5.06 16.79 -7.38
CA PHE A 191 -4.82 16.51 -8.79
C PHE A 191 -6.14 16.37 -9.56
N LEU A 192 -7.10 15.61 -9.02
CA LEU A 192 -8.42 15.44 -9.63
C LEU A 192 -9.16 16.78 -9.77
N LEU A 193 -9.21 17.57 -8.70
CA LEU A 193 -9.89 18.88 -8.71
C LEU A 193 -9.30 19.86 -9.73
N ARG A 194 -7.98 19.83 -9.95
CA ARG A 194 -7.36 20.66 -11.00
C ARG A 194 -7.73 20.18 -12.40
N GLY A 195 -7.75 18.86 -12.62
CA GLY A 195 -8.19 18.28 -13.88
C GLY A 195 -9.65 18.65 -14.21
N ASP A 196 -10.53 18.62 -13.21
CA ASP A 196 -11.93 19.03 -13.38
C ASP A 196 -12.06 20.52 -13.75
N ALA A 197 -11.26 21.39 -13.12
CA ALA A 197 -11.23 22.82 -13.42
C ALA A 197 -10.72 23.10 -14.85
N GLU A 198 -9.62 22.46 -15.27
CA GLU A 198 -9.06 22.60 -16.61
C GLU A 198 -10.04 22.10 -17.69
N ALA A 199 -10.74 21.00 -17.44
CA ALA A 199 -11.76 20.48 -18.34
C ALA A 199 -12.97 21.42 -18.47
N ALA A 200 -13.39 22.05 -17.36
CA ALA A 200 -14.47 23.03 -17.36
C ALA A 200 -14.09 24.32 -18.13
N GLU A 201 -12.87 24.81 -17.94
CA GLU A 201 -12.34 25.97 -18.67
C GLU A 201 -12.23 25.68 -20.18
N ALA A 202 -11.73 24.50 -20.56
CA ALA A 202 -11.65 24.09 -21.96
C ALA A 202 -13.04 23.98 -22.61
N ALA A 203 -14.03 23.43 -21.91
CA ALA A 203 -15.40 23.35 -22.38
C ALA A 203 -16.05 24.74 -22.55
N ALA A 204 -15.82 25.66 -21.60
CA ALA A 204 -16.29 27.03 -21.69
C ALA A 204 -15.65 27.79 -22.86
N ALA A 205 -14.34 27.63 -23.08
CA ALA A 205 -13.62 28.22 -24.20
C ALA A 205 -14.12 27.67 -25.55
N ALA A 206 -14.38 26.37 -25.66
CA ALA A 206 -14.91 25.75 -26.87
C ALA A 206 -16.33 26.25 -27.21
N SER A 207 -17.18 26.42 -26.20
CA SER A 207 -18.52 27.01 -26.33
C SER A 207 -18.46 28.47 -26.78
N ALA A 208 -17.56 29.27 -26.17
CA ALA A 208 -17.35 30.67 -26.52
C ALA A 208 -16.76 30.87 -27.93
N ALA A 209 -15.97 29.92 -28.42
CA ALA A 209 -15.38 29.93 -29.77
C ALA A 209 -16.37 29.57 -30.88
N GLY A 210 -17.64 29.26 -30.58
CA GLY A 210 -18.68 29.03 -31.58
C GLY A 210 -18.47 27.78 -32.44
N VAL A 211 -17.73 26.77 -31.96
CA VAL A 211 -17.58 25.50 -32.67
C VAL A 211 -18.88 24.72 -32.55
N ALA A 212 -19.80 24.98 -33.48
CA ALA A 212 -21.02 24.21 -33.64
C ALA A 212 -20.65 22.74 -33.87
N HIS A 213 -21.16 21.88 -32.99
CA HIS A 213 -21.14 20.43 -33.17
C HIS A 213 -21.72 20.11 -34.57
N PRO A 214 -21.03 19.35 -35.45
CA PRO A 214 -21.66 18.92 -36.69
C PRO A 214 -22.87 18.07 -36.30
N ALA A 215 -24.05 18.58 -36.63
CA ALA A 215 -25.32 17.94 -36.37
C ALA A 215 -25.27 16.51 -36.91
N ALA A 216 -25.60 15.54 -36.05
CA ALA A 216 -25.76 14.16 -36.42
C ALA A 216 -26.82 14.08 -37.53
N ALA A 217 -26.38 13.79 -38.75
CA ALA A 217 -27.26 13.33 -39.80
C ALA A 217 -27.65 11.88 -39.48
N ALA A 218 -28.89 11.68 -39.07
CA ALA A 218 -29.55 10.39 -39.13
C ALA A 218 -30.80 10.54 -40.03
N PRO A 219 -31.06 9.58 -40.93
CA PRO A 219 -32.30 9.53 -41.72
C PRO A 219 -33.52 9.19 -40.87
#